data_AF-A0A1Y5JWM9-F1
#
_entry.id   AF-A0A1Y5JWM9-F1
#
_cell.length_a   1.000
_cell.length_b   1.000
_cell.length_c   1.000
_cell.angle_alpha   90.00
_cell.angle_beta   90.00
_cell.angle_gamma   90.00
#
_symmetry.space_group_name_H-M   'P 1'
#
loop_
_entity.id
_entity.type
_entity.pdbx_description
1 polymer ?
#
loop_
_entity_poly.entity_id
_entity_poly.type
_entity_poly.pdbx_seq_one_letter_code
_entity_poly.pdbx_strand_id
1 'polypeptide(L)'
;MTISHHVFTVDSTKLSATSEVALYPHKPEDSRAFCTKRYALSFHLPQILETLPEQFCYHGGYSRYCTCKLKDENGNDIFYQVVFRVWKERGKMRFHVESAYPLPNRPSKIKKVNFWVICHNLLTGKKLPKPSSR
;
A
#
# COMPACT_ATOMS: atom_id res chain seq x y z
N MET A 1 5.33 -12.40 4.61
CA MET A 1 4.65 -11.17 4.17
C MET A 1 3.54 -10.87 5.16
N THR A 2 3.26 -9.60 5.47
CA THR A 2 2.15 -9.20 6.35
C THR A 2 1.36 -8.06 5.71
N ILE A 3 0.08 -7.94 6.06
CA ILE A 3 -0.83 -6.93 5.50
C ILE A 3 -1.60 -6.29 6.66
N SER A 4 -1.63 -4.96 6.72
CA SER A 4 -2.41 -4.18 7.69
C SER A 4 -3.26 -3.13 6.97
N HIS A 5 -4.34 -2.68 7.64
CA HIS A 5 -5.25 -1.58 7.26
C HIS A 5 -5.82 -1.55 5.83
N HIS A 6 -5.58 -2.58 5.02
CA HIS A 6 -5.97 -2.64 3.61
C HIS A 6 -7.48 -2.60 3.39
N VAL A 7 -8.30 -2.90 4.41
CA VAL A 7 -9.77 -2.76 4.39
C VAL A 7 -10.29 -1.68 5.33
N PHE A 8 -9.40 -0.93 5.97
CA PHE A 8 -9.75 0.07 7.00
C PHE A 8 -9.37 1.48 6.54
N THR A 9 -10.10 2.51 7.00
CA THR A 9 -9.91 3.91 6.61
C THR A 9 -9.98 4.85 7.82
N VAL A 10 -9.27 5.97 7.74
CA VAL A 10 -9.32 7.08 8.72
C VAL A 10 -10.40 8.12 8.37
N ASP A 11 -11.24 7.83 7.38
CA ASP A 11 -12.30 8.72 6.90
C ASP A 11 -13.34 8.97 8.00
N SER A 12 -13.40 10.20 8.50
CA SER A 12 -14.26 10.61 9.61
C SER A 12 -15.74 10.36 9.34
N THR A 13 -16.19 10.49 8.08
CA THR A 13 -17.58 10.21 7.69
C THR A 13 -17.93 8.73 7.82
N LYS A 14 -16.94 7.86 7.60
CA LYS A 14 -17.08 6.42 7.86
C LYS A 14 -17.01 6.15 9.36
N LEU A 15 -16.08 6.75 10.09
CA LEU A 15 -16.00 6.56 11.55
C LEU A 15 -17.31 6.94 12.26
N SER A 16 -17.94 8.07 11.91
CA SER A 16 -19.18 8.51 12.55
C SER A 16 -20.40 7.64 12.26
N ALA A 17 -20.37 6.86 11.17
CA ALA A 17 -21.45 5.99 10.74
C ALA A 17 -21.20 4.50 11.08
N THR A 18 -20.05 4.18 11.68
CA THR A 18 -19.59 2.80 11.88
C THR A 18 -19.81 2.38 13.33
N SER A 19 -20.39 1.20 13.54
CA SER A 19 -20.50 0.59 14.88
C SER A 19 -19.13 0.13 15.39
N GLU A 20 -18.96 0.04 16.72
CA GLU A 20 -17.67 -0.34 17.34
C GLU A 20 -17.08 -1.65 16.78
N VAL A 21 -17.94 -2.60 16.38
CA VAL A 21 -17.53 -3.91 15.82
C VAL A 21 -16.80 -3.78 14.48
N ALA A 22 -17.00 -2.67 13.76
CA ALA A 22 -16.36 -2.41 12.47
C ALA A 22 -15.18 -1.45 12.59
N LEU A 23 -14.68 -1.18 13.80
CA LEU A 23 -13.42 -0.49 14.04
C LEU A 23 -12.22 -1.45 14.04
N TYR A 24 -11.06 -0.93 13.67
CA TYR A 24 -9.81 -1.68 13.72
C TYR A 24 -9.43 -1.99 15.18
N PRO A 25 -9.31 -3.28 15.59
CA PRO A 25 -9.32 -3.65 17.00
C PRO A 25 -7.97 -3.47 17.73
N HIS A 26 -6.87 -3.21 17.00
CA HIS A 26 -5.52 -3.32 17.56
C HIS A 26 -4.87 -1.99 17.98
N LYS A 27 -5.47 -0.84 17.65
CA LYS A 27 -4.90 0.49 17.96
C LYS A 27 -5.99 1.54 18.20
N PRO A 28 -6.44 1.73 19.46
CA PRO A 28 -7.44 2.73 19.80
C PRO A 28 -7.03 4.16 19.37
N GLU A 29 -5.74 4.51 19.53
CA GLU A 29 -5.16 5.79 19.14
C GLU A 29 -5.06 6.02 17.62
N ASP A 30 -5.22 4.96 16.81
CA ASP A 30 -5.29 5.00 15.34
C ASP A 30 -6.58 4.33 14.88
N SER A 31 -7.69 4.89 15.36
CA SER A 31 -9.04 4.44 15.05
C SER A 31 -9.31 4.48 13.55
N ARG A 32 -9.71 3.34 12.99
CA ARG A 32 -10.02 3.19 11.57
C ARG A 32 -11.30 2.40 11.39
N ALA A 33 -12.19 2.89 10.54
CA ALA A 33 -13.44 2.23 10.19
C ALA A 33 -13.25 1.24 9.03
N PHE A 34 -13.97 0.13 9.06
CA PHE A 34 -14.06 -0.80 7.94
C PHE A 34 -14.64 -0.11 6.70
N CYS A 35 -14.05 -0.38 5.52
CA CYS A 35 -14.45 0.21 4.26
C CYS A 35 -14.79 -0.88 3.25
N THR A 36 -16.08 -1.03 2.95
CA THR A 36 -16.59 -2.01 1.98
C THR A 36 -15.95 -1.89 0.60
N LYS A 37 -15.70 -0.66 0.12
CA LYS A 37 -14.99 -0.43 -1.15
C LYS A 37 -13.56 -0.95 -1.13
N ARG A 38 -12.83 -0.74 -0.02
CA ARG A 38 -11.48 -1.29 0.14
C ARG A 38 -11.49 -2.81 0.27
N TYR A 39 -12.47 -3.37 0.98
CA TYR A 39 -12.68 -4.81 1.07
C TYR A 39 -12.91 -5.45 -0.31
N ALA A 40 -13.81 -4.90 -1.13
CA ALA A 40 -14.02 -5.40 -2.49
C ALA A 40 -12.74 -5.35 -3.35
N LEU A 41 -11.95 -4.29 -3.24
CA LEU A 41 -10.68 -4.19 -3.98
C LEU A 41 -9.56 -5.07 -3.40
N SER A 42 -9.68 -5.51 -2.14
CA SER A 42 -8.67 -6.34 -1.49
C SER A 42 -8.50 -7.71 -2.13
N PHE A 43 -9.53 -8.22 -2.80
CA PHE A 43 -9.48 -9.49 -3.54
C PHE A 43 -8.46 -9.49 -4.68
N HIS A 44 -8.07 -8.30 -5.18
CA HIS A 44 -7.01 -8.18 -6.18
C HIS A 44 -5.59 -8.14 -5.59
N LEU A 45 -5.45 -7.96 -4.27
CA LEU A 45 -4.13 -7.85 -3.62
C LEU A 45 -3.24 -9.08 -3.87
N PRO A 46 -3.71 -10.33 -3.77
CA PRO A 46 -2.86 -11.50 -4.04
C PRO A 46 -2.20 -11.42 -5.42
N GLN A 47 -2.98 -11.17 -6.46
CA GLN A 47 -2.48 -11.06 -7.84
C GLN A 47 -1.52 -9.87 -8.02
N ILE A 48 -1.81 -8.72 -7.41
CA ILE A 48 -0.91 -7.55 -7.44
C ILE A 48 0.43 -7.88 -6.80
N LEU A 49 0.41 -8.63 -5.69
CA LEU A 49 1.62 -9.00 -4.95
C LEU A 49 2.43 -10.09 -5.67
N GLU A 50 1.77 -11.03 -6.33
CA GLU A 50 2.39 -12.05 -7.18
C GLU A 50 3.11 -11.42 -8.38
N THR A 51 2.49 -10.40 -8.99
CA THR A 51 3.02 -9.70 -10.17
C THR A 51 3.78 -8.42 -9.82
N LEU A 52 4.07 -8.18 -8.53
CA LEU A 52 4.69 -6.95 -8.05
C LEU A 52 6.01 -6.60 -8.77
N PRO A 53 6.88 -7.58 -9.13
CA PRO A 53 8.08 -7.27 -9.89
C PRO A 53 7.84 -6.69 -11.29
N GLU A 54 6.72 -7.05 -11.92
CA GLU A 54 6.26 -6.55 -13.21
C GLU A 54 5.44 -5.27 -13.06
N GLN A 55 4.90 -5.00 -11.87
CA GLN A 55 4.12 -3.82 -11.58
C GLN A 55 4.97 -2.54 -11.54
N PHE A 56 4.29 -1.44 -11.87
CA PHE A 56 4.83 -0.11 -11.67
C PHE A 56 4.97 0.22 -10.18
N CYS A 57 6.18 0.52 -9.72
CA CYS A 57 6.45 0.97 -8.35
C CYS A 57 7.02 2.40 -8.30
N TYR A 58 6.77 3.10 -7.19
CA TYR A 58 7.30 4.44 -6.95
C TYR A 58 7.51 4.73 -5.46
N HIS A 59 8.26 5.79 -5.18
CA HIS A 59 8.52 6.23 -3.81
C HIS A 59 7.29 6.93 -3.19
N GLY A 60 6.76 6.38 -2.10
CA GLY A 60 5.63 6.92 -1.34
C GLY A 60 6.02 7.90 -0.23
N GLY A 61 7.32 8.16 -0.04
CA GLY A 61 7.85 8.98 1.05
C GLY A 61 7.90 8.22 2.39
N TYR A 62 8.65 8.77 3.37
CA TYR A 62 8.78 8.17 4.72
C TYR A 62 9.10 6.67 4.72
N SER A 63 10.08 6.25 3.90
CA SER A 63 10.47 4.84 3.76
C SER A 63 9.40 3.90 3.20
N ARG A 64 8.40 4.44 2.50
CA ARG A 64 7.34 3.67 1.83
C ARG A 64 7.52 3.64 0.33
N TYR A 65 7.01 2.57 -0.26
CA TYR A 65 6.85 2.39 -1.69
C TYR A 65 5.38 2.16 -2.01
N CYS A 66 5.06 2.39 -3.27
CA CYS A 66 3.71 2.47 -3.75
C CYS A 66 3.60 1.77 -5.11
N THR A 67 2.53 1.00 -5.34
CA THR A 67 2.10 0.56 -6.68
C THR A 67 0.62 0.90 -6.88
N CYS A 68 0.17 1.13 -8.13
CA CYS A 68 -1.15 1.72 -8.37
C CYS A 68 -1.89 1.27 -9.62
N LYS A 69 -1.51 0.18 -10.29
CA LYS A 69 -2.15 -0.19 -11.57
C LYS A 69 -2.94 -1.48 -11.43
N LEU A 70 -4.27 -1.36 -11.55
CA LEU A 70 -5.20 -2.46 -11.71
C LEU A 70 -6.00 -2.23 -13.00
N LYS A 71 -6.41 -3.30 -13.67
CA LYS A 71 -7.42 -3.24 -14.74
C LYS A 71 -8.73 -3.85 -14.23
N ASP A 72 -9.86 -3.22 -14.53
CA ASP A 72 -11.17 -3.82 -14.30
C ASP A 72 -11.52 -4.86 -15.39
N GLU A 73 -12.67 -5.52 -15.25
CA GLU A 73 -13.18 -6.51 -16.20
C GLU A 73 -13.42 -5.92 -17.61
N ASN A 74 -13.62 -4.61 -17.70
CA ASN A 74 -13.81 -3.87 -18.95
C ASN A 74 -12.49 -3.33 -19.53
N GLY A 75 -11.35 -3.61 -18.88
CA GLY A 75 -10.03 -3.14 -19.27
C GLY A 75 -9.70 -1.69 -18.88
N ASN A 76 -10.55 -1.01 -18.10
CA ASN A 76 -10.29 0.34 -17.59
C ASN A 76 -9.22 0.32 -16.50
N ASP A 77 -8.36 1.33 -16.48
CA ASP A 77 -7.36 1.51 -15.45
C ASP A 77 -8.02 1.98 -14.13
N ILE A 78 -7.96 1.14 -13.09
CA ILE A 78 -8.28 1.52 -11.70
C ILE A 78 -6.97 1.87 -10.99
N PHE A 79 -6.91 3.06 -10.42
CA PHE A 79 -5.78 3.50 -9.60
C PHE A 79 -5.88 2.94 -8.18
N TYR A 80 -5.56 1.67 -7.99
CA TYR A 80 -5.58 1.03 -6.68
C TYR A 80 -4.23 1.12 -5.99
N GLN A 81 -4.08 2.10 -5.10
CA GLN A 81 -2.84 2.40 -4.41
C GLN A 81 -2.54 1.38 -3.31
N VAL A 82 -1.52 0.56 -3.50
CA VAL A 82 -0.96 -0.33 -2.47
C VAL A 82 0.28 0.34 -1.88
N VAL A 83 0.26 0.61 -0.58
CA VAL A 83 1.37 1.22 0.17
C VAL A 83 2.09 0.13 0.94
N PHE A 84 3.38 -0.02 0.71
CA PHE A 84 4.16 -1.10 1.31
C PHE A 84 5.55 -0.65 1.76
N ARG A 85 6.09 -1.40 2.71
CA ARG A 85 7.48 -1.32 3.17
C ARG A 85 8.21 -2.61 2.85
N VAL A 86 9.48 -2.44 2.51
CA VAL A 86 10.42 -3.53 2.28
C VAL A 86 11.66 -3.26 3.12
N TRP A 87 12.18 -4.27 3.82
CA TRP A 87 13.42 -4.14 4.59
C TRP A 87 14.14 -5.48 4.69
N LYS A 88 15.45 -5.43 4.95
CA LYS A 88 16.25 -6.63 5.22
C LYS A 88 16.16 -6.95 6.71
N GLU A 89 15.86 -8.19 7.05
CA GLU A 89 15.88 -8.71 8.41
C GLU A 89 16.49 -10.11 8.41
N ARG A 90 17.55 -10.32 9.20
CA ARG A 90 18.24 -11.62 9.33
C ARG A 90 18.59 -12.26 7.97
N GLY A 91 19.12 -11.44 7.04
CA GLY A 91 19.52 -11.89 5.71
C GLY A 91 18.36 -12.11 4.71
N LYS A 92 17.10 -11.95 5.13
CA LYS A 92 15.92 -12.14 4.28
C LYS A 92 15.23 -10.79 4.01
N MET A 93 14.59 -10.67 2.85
CA MET A 93 13.72 -9.53 2.58
C MET A 93 12.36 -9.74 3.25
N ARG A 94 11.93 -8.73 4.00
CA ARG A 94 10.61 -8.63 4.60
C ARG A 94 9.77 -7.65 3.81
N PHE A 95 8.48 -7.92 3.78
CA PHE A 95 7.49 -7.16 3.04
C PHE A 95 6.25 -6.98 3.90
N HIS A 96 5.81 -5.72 4.02
CA HIS A 96 4.60 -5.35 4.73
C HIS A 96 3.76 -4.40 3.88
N VAL A 97 2.52 -4.77 3.58
CA VAL A 97 1.51 -3.85 3.06
C VAL A 97 0.94 -3.09 4.25
N GLU A 98 1.13 -1.78 4.30
CA GLU A 98 0.62 -0.92 5.39
C GLU A 98 -0.82 -0.47 5.15
N SER A 99 -1.21 -0.34 3.88
CA SER A 99 -2.55 0.07 3.46
C SER A 99 -2.74 -0.21 1.98
N ALA A 100 -4.00 -0.33 1.55
CA ALA A 100 -4.39 -0.35 0.15
C ALA A 100 -5.70 0.39 -0.05
N TYR A 101 -5.81 1.24 -1.07
CA TYR A 101 -6.99 2.07 -1.30
C TYR A 101 -7.10 2.61 -2.72
N PRO A 102 -8.32 2.84 -3.24
CA PRO A 102 -8.50 3.47 -4.55
C PRO A 102 -8.12 4.96 -4.47
N LEU A 103 -7.44 5.44 -5.50
CA LEU A 103 -7.22 6.87 -5.75
C LEU A 103 -8.28 7.39 -6.71
N PRO A 104 -8.78 8.62 -6.51
CA PRO A 104 -9.71 9.23 -7.45
C PRO A 104 -9.03 9.57 -8.79
N ASN A 105 -7.72 9.86 -8.76
CA ASN A 105 -6.95 10.29 -9.91
C ASN A 105 -5.59 9.58 -9.94
N ARG A 106 -4.99 9.52 -11.13
CA ARG A 106 -3.62 9.02 -11.31
C ARG A 106 -2.65 9.87 -10.47
N PRO A 107 -1.75 9.26 -9.68
CA PRO A 107 -0.74 10.01 -8.95
C PRO A 107 0.19 10.75 -9.93
N SER A 108 0.32 12.06 -9.75
CA SER A 108 1.17 12.94 -10.57
C SER A 108 2.55 13.12 -9.94
N LYS A 109 3.58 13.40 -10.76
CA LYS A 109 4.96 13.71 -10.32
C LYS A 109 5.59 12.65 -9.38
N ILE A 110 5.45 11.38 -9.72
CA ILE A 110 6.00 10.26 -8.94
C ILE A 110 7.42 9.88 -9.38
N LYS A 111 8.29 9.63 -8.40
CA LYS A 111 9.63 9.07 -8.65
C LYS A 111 9.52 7.55 -8.80
N LYS A 112 9.57 7.08 -10.05
CA LYS A 112 9.49 5.67 -10.42
C LYS A 112 10.70 4.89 -9.89
N VAL A 113 10.49 3.64 -9.51
CA VAL A 113 11.57 2.71 -9.16
C VAL A 113 11.12 1.29 -9.49
N ASN A 114 12.00 0.45 -10.02
CA ASN A 114 11.69 -0.96 -10.26
C ASN A 114 11.77 -1.76 -8.93
N PHE A 115 10.89 -2.74 -8.75
CA PHE A 115 10.84 -3.55 -7.52
C PHE A 115 12.15 -4.30 -7.24
N TRP A 116 12.79 -4.89 -8.24
CA TRP A 116 14.09 -5.55 -8.08
C TRP A 116 15.19 -4.58 -7.66
N VAL A 117 15.14 -3.34 -8.14
CA VAL A 117 16.07 -2.28 -7.71
C VAL A 117 15.86 -1.94 -6.24
N ILE A 118 14.60 -1.89 -5.76
CA ILE A 118 14.31 -1.71 -4.32
C ILE A 118 14.96 -2.86 -3.53
N CYS A 119 14.65 -4.11 -3.90
CA CYS A 119 15.14 -5.29 -3.21
C CYS A 119 16.66 -5.36 -3.19
N HIS A 120 17.32 -5.17 -4.33
CA HIS A 120 18.78 -5.18 -4.44
C HIS A 120 19.44 -4.10 -3.57
N ASN A 121 18.96 -2.86 -3.64
CA ASN A 121 19.50 -1.76 -2.85
C ASN A 121 19.37 -2.04 -1.34
N LEU A 122 18.23 -2.55 -0.89
CA LEU A 122 18.02 -2.86 0.52
C LEU A 122 18.82 -4.09 0.98
N LEU A 123 18.96 -5.09 0.11
CA LEU A 123 19.76 -6.29 0.40
C LEU A 123 21.25 -5.95 0.57
N THR A 124 21.75 -5.01 -0.25
CA THR A 124 23.13 -4.50 -0.24
C THR A 124 23.38 -3.40 0.82
N GLY A 125 22.39 -3.08 1.65
CA GLY A 125 22.55 -2.17 2.79
C GLY A 125 22.42 -0.69 2.45
N LYS A 126 21.93 -0.32 1.25
CA LYS A 126 21.57 1.07 0.99
C LYS A 126 20.40 1.48 1.89
N LYS A 127 20.49 2.71 2.40
CA LYS A 127 19.45 3.29 3.27
C LYS A 127 18.16 3.50 2.48
N LEU A 128 17.04 3.38 3.19
CA LEU A 128 15.72 3.68 2.67
C LEU A 128 15.66 5.14 2.16
N PRO A 129 14.88 5.40 1.10
CA PRO A 129 14.68 6.74 0.57
C PRO A 129 14.10 7.64 1.66
N LYS A 130 14.87 8.67 2.02
CA LYS A 130 14.37 9.74 2.90
C LYS A 130 13.29 10.53 2.15
N PRO A 131 12.25 11.03 2.84
CA PRO A 131 11.33 11.98 2.22
C PRO A 131 12.13 13.13 1.63
N SER A 132 11.75 13.60 0.43
CA SER A 132 12.24 14.89 -0.06
C SER A 132 11.88 15.91 1.00
N SER A 133 12.87 16.61 1.54
CA SER A 133 12.63 17.85 2.26
C SER A 133 11.74 18.69 1.35
N ARG A 134 10.52 18.98 1.78
CA ARG A 134 9.77 20.11 1.25
C ARG A 134 10.18 21.33 2.03
#